data_AF-A0A8R2NPW1-F1
#
_entry.id   AF-A0A8R2NPW1-F1
#
_cell.length_a   1.000
_cell.length_b   1.000
_cell.length_c   1.000
_cell.angle_alpha   90.00
_cell.angle_beta   90.00
_cell.angle_gamma   90.00
#
_symmetry.space_group_name_H-M   'P 1'
#
loop_
_entity.id
_entity.type
_entity.pdbx_description
1 polymer ?
#
loop_
_entity_poly.entity_id
_entity_poly.type
_entity_poly.pdbx_seq_one_letter_code
_entity_poly.pdbx_strand_id
1 'polypeptide(L)'
;MDYQFICVGSLIAPHLVISVAKPFWEKGMLSNQISINDGLYNIVVGKYDRNFNVIDNDLTQIMDVDIIYVSNGYNKNENGLHNDDISVLILANKVSFSNGITPVCIDWNSKYNTQDGDQGQVNFYNL
;
A
#
# COMPACT_ATOMS: atom_id res chain seq x y z
N MET A 1 6.69 5.13 21.16
CA MET A 1 6.80 4.58 19.80
C MET A 1 6.07 5.56 18.91
N ASP A 2 6.80 6.30 18.08
CA ASP A 2 6.18 7.24 17.14
C ASP A 2 6.06 6.56 15.78
N TYR A 3 4.83 6.34 15.33
CA TYR A 3 4.56 5.86 13.97
C TYR A 3 4.60 7.03 12.98
N GLN A 4 5.37 6.88 11.91
CA GLN A 4 5.38 7.82 10.79
C GLN A 4 4.49 7.30 9.67
N PHE A 5 3.60 8.16 9.15
CA PHE A 5 2.88 7.86 7.93
C PHE A 5 3.81 7.88 6.72
N ILE A 6 3.83 6.79 5.95
CA ILE A 6 4.71 6.64 4.78
C ILE A 6 3.92 6.80 3.49
N CYS A 7 2.87 5.99 3.32
CA CYS A 7 2.04 6.01 2.12
C CYS A 7 0.67 5.37 2.39
N VAL A 8 -0.26 5.58 1.45
CA VAL A 8 -1.53 4.85 1.38
C VAL A 8 -1.37 3.61 0.50
N GLY A 9 -2.23 2.61 0.72
CA GLY A 9 -2.31 1.43 -0.12
C GLY A 9 -3.73 0.87 -0.16
N SER A 10 -3.97 -0.07 -1.06
CA SER A 10 -5.25 -0.76 -1.23
C SER A 10 -5.08 -2.25 -1.00
N LEU A 11 -5.90 -2.81 -0.12
CA LEU A 11 -5.96 -4.26 0.12
C LEU A 11 -6.62 -4.92 -1.10
N ILE A 12 -5.99 -5.94 -1.67
CA ILE A 12 -6.48 -6.64 -2.88
C ILE A 12 -6.72 -8.13 -2.62
N ALA A 13 -6.16 -8.65 -1.53
CA ALA A 13 -6.42 -9.98 -0.96
C ALA A 13 -6.10 -9.94 0.54
N PRO A 14 -6.43 -10.98 1.35
CA PRO A 14 -6.23 -10.95 2.80
C PRO A 14 -4.79 -10.65 3.26
N HIS A 15 -3.78 -10.88 2.43
CA HIS A 15 -2.37 -10.67 2.77
C HIS A 15 -1.62 -9.87 1.69
N LEU A 16 -2.34 -9.20 0.78
CA LEU A 16 -1.75 -8.48 -0.35
C LEU A 16 -2.28 -7.05 -0.40
N VAL A 17 -1.35 -6.10 -0.45
CA VAL A 17 -1.63 -4.67 -0.58
C VAL A 17 -0.89 -4.12 -1.80
N ILE A 18 -1.58 -3.36 -2.65
CA ILE A 18 -0.95 -2.53 -3.67
C ILE A 18 -0.69 -1.14 -3.07
N SER A 19 0.53 -0.63 -3.26
CA SER A 19 0.94 0.70 -2.82
C SER A 19 1.83 1.37 -3.88
N VAL A 20 2.37 2.53 -3.55
CA VAL A 20 3.38 3.25 -4.34
C VAL A 20 4.78 2.67 -4.10
N ALA A 21 5.65 2.71 -5.11
CA ALA A 21 7.03 2.22 -5.01
C ALA A 21 7.97 3.23 -4.37
N LYS A 22 7.71 4.51 -4.59
CA LYS A 22 8.60 5.62 -4.24
C LYS A 22 9.19 5.58 -2.83
N PRO A 23 8.45 5.24 -1.76
CA PRO A 23 9.02 5.22 -0.41
C PRO A 23 10.00 4.07 -0.16
N PHE A 24 9.96 3.02 -0.98
CA PHE A 24 10.70 1.78 -0.76
C PHE A 24 11.91 1.63 -1.69
N TRP A 25 12.06 2.52 -2.67
CA TRP A 25 13.12 2.43 -3.66
C TRP A 25 14.28 3.37 -3.37
N GLU A 26 15.49 2.89 -3.60
CA GLU A 26 16.70 3.69 -3.58
C GLU A 26 17.56 3.46 -4.82
N LYS A 27 18.26 4.51 -5.26
CA LYS A 27 19.17 4.44 -6.41
C LYS A 27 20.29 3.44 -6.12
N GLY A 28 20.40 2.41 -6.96
CA GLY A 28 21.44 1.40 -6.84
C GLY A 28 21.06 0.19 -5.99
N MET A 29 19.78 0.04 -5.60
CA MET A 29 19.29 -1.23 -5.05
C MET A 29 19.60 -2.40 -6.00
N LEU A 30 20.09 -3.50 -5.41
CA LEU A 30 20.46 -4.72 -6.14
C LEU A 30 19.26 -5.65 -6.38
N SER A 31 18.18 -5.46 -5.63
CA SER A 31 16.97 -6.28 -5.67
C SER A 31 15.75 -5.37 -5.53
N ASN A 32 14.72 -5.65 -6.31
CA ASN A 32 13.40 -5.02 -6.16
C ASN A 32 12.48 -5.80 -5.20
N GLN A 33 12.99 -6.89 -4.63
CA GLN A 33 12.36 -7.60 -3.53
C GLN A 33 13.10 -7.25 -2.23
N ILE A 34 12.35 -6.77 -1.24
CA ILE A 34 12.85 -6.34 0.07
C ILE A 34 12.19 -7.22 1.13
N SER A 35 12.98 -8.02 1.83
CA SER A 35 12.51 -8.78 2.99
C SER A 35 12.58 -7.91 4.25
N ILE A 36 11.51 -7.91 5.03
CA ILE A 36 11.34 -7.11 6.25
C ILE A 36 11.29 -8.08 7.43
N ASN A 37 12.25 -7.97 8.36
CA ASN A 37 12.39 -8.93 9.47
C ASN A 37 12.20 -8.30 10.86
N ASP A 38 11.99 -6.99 10.93
CA ASP A 38 12.06 -6.19 12.17
C ASP A 38 10.79 -5.37 12.45
N GLY A 39 9.72 -5.59 11.67
CA GLY A 39 8.46 -4.87 11.84
C GLY A 39 8.55 -3.39 11.48
N LEU A 40 9.55 -2.97 10.67
CA LEU A 40 9.71 -1.57 10.27
C LEU A 40 8.47 -1.01 9.55
N TYR A 41 7.79 -1.86 8.79
CA TYR A 41 6.61 -1.48 8.02
C TYR A 41 5.38 -2.19 8.56
N ASN A 42 4.37 -1.37 8.88
CA ASN A 42 3.09 -1.81 9.37
C ASN A 42 1.99 -1.32 8.42
N ILE A 43 1.04 -2.18 8.10
CA ILE A 43 -0.19 -1.83 7.41
C ILE A 43 -1.32 -1.76 8.43
N VAL A 44 -2.05 -0.65 8.40
CA VAL A 44 -3.21 -0.42 9.26
C VAL A 44 -4.47 -0.38 8.41
N VAL A 45 -5.46 -1.22 8.75
CA VAL A 45 -6.76 -1.29 8.08
C VAL A 45 -7.90 -1.11 9.07
N GLY A 46 -9.07 -0.66 8.60
CA GLY A 46 -10.26 -0.47 9.46
C GLY A 46 -10.17 0.74 10.40
N LYS A 47 -9.19 1.62 10.19
CA LYS A 47 -8.95 2.82 11.00
C LYS A 47 -9.62 4.04 10.39
N TYR A 48 -10.24 4.87 11.22
CA TYR A 48 -10.88 6.14 10.84
C TYR A 48 -10.21 7.37 11.45
N ASP A 49 -9.53 7.23 12.59
CA ASP A 49 -8.76 8.31 13.20
C ASP A 49 -7.39 8.46 12.52
N ARG A 50 -6.95 9.70 12.28
CA ARG A 50 -5.65 10.04 11.68
C ARG A 50 -4.47 9.73 12.61
N ASN A 51 -4.68 9.67 13.92
CA ASN A 51 -3.64 9.39 14.89
C ASN A 51 -3.25 7.92 14.86
N PHE A 52 -2.11 7.62 14.23
CA PHE A 52 -1.57 6.26 14.10
C PHE A 52 -1.11 5.63 15.42
N ASN A 53 -0.95 6.42 16.49
CA ASN A 53 -0.58 5.93 17.81
C ASN A 53 -1.78 5.43 18.63
N VAL A 54 -3.01 5.48 18.08
CA VAL A 54 -4.25 5.14 18.80
C VAL A 54 -5.03 4.06 18.03
N ILE A 55 -5.47 3.03 18.73
CA ILE A 55 -6.50 2.11 18.25
C ILE A 55 -7.85 2.78 18.53
N ASP A 56 -8.46 3.31 17.48
CA ASP A 56 -9.64 4.18 17.54
C ASP A 56 -10.97 3.41 17.57
N ASN A 57 -10.96 2.14 17.15
CA ASN A 57 -12.15 1.30 17.09
C ASN A 57 -11.79 -0.19 17.03
N ASP A 58 -12.79 -1.07 17.23
CA ASP A 58 -12.61 -2.53 17.28
C ASP A 58 -12.34 -3.20 15.92
N LEU A 59 -12.48 -2.48 14.81
CA LEU A 59 -12.16 -2.97 13.47
C LEU A 59 -10.68 -2.80 13.14
N THR A 60 -9.98 -1.88 13.81
CA THR A 60 -8.58 -1.56 13.50
C THR A 60 -7.68 -2.78 13.66
N GLN A 61 -7.03 -3.16 12.56
CA GLN A 61 -6.05 -4.24 12.52
C GLN A 61 -4.71 -3.69 12.04
N ILE A 62 -3.63 -4.11 12.70
CA ILE A 62 -2.25 -3.73 12.38
C ILE A 62 -1.53 -5.01 11.96
N MET A 63 -0.92 -5.00 10.79
CA MET A 63 -0.23 -6.14 10.19
C MET A 63 1.19 -5.76 9.84
N ASP A 64 2.15 -6.57 10.29
CA ASP A 64 3.53 -6.47 9.82
C ASP A 64 3.61 -6.81 8.33
N VAL A 65 4.51 -6.14 7.63
CA VAL A 65 4.90 -6.48 6.26
C VAL A 65 6.06 -7.47 6.30
N ASP A 66 5.97 -8.53 5.50
CA ASP A 66 7.00 -9.56 5.34
C ASP A 66 7.91 -9.27 4.13
N ILE A 67 7.29 -8.97 2.98
CA ILE A 67 8.01 -8.72 1.73
C ILE A 67 7.42 -7.52 1.00
N ILE A 68 8.28 -6.67 0.46
CA ILE A 68 7.91 -5.60 -0.47
C ILE A 68 8.49 -5.92 -1.84
N TYR A 69 7.62 -5.97 -2.86
CA TYR A 69 8.00 -6.04 -4.26
C TYR A 69 7.81 -4.67 -4.89
N VAL A 70 8.93 -4.02 -5.22
CA VAL A 70 8.96 -2.80 -6.02
C VAL A 70 8.89 -3.19 -7.51
N SER A 71 8.17 -2.42 -8.33
CA SER A 71 8.15 -2.65 -9.77
C SER A 71 9.57 -2.63 -10.36
N ASN A 72 9.89 -3.60 -11.22
CA ASN A 72 11.18 -3.63 -11.92
C ASN A 72 11.38 -2.43 -12.86
N GLY A 73 10.29 -1.83 -13.33
CA GLY A 73 10.35 -0.62 -14.16
C GLY A 73 10.41 0.68 -13.35
N TYR A 74 10.34 0.61 -12.02
CA TYR A 74 10.43 1.81 -11.21
C TYR A 74 11.80 2.47 -11.37
N ASN A 75 11.77 3.73 -11.79
CA ASN A 75 12.95 4.59 -11.75
C ASN A 75 12.54 6.04 -11.50
N LYS A 76 13.41 6.75 -10.80
CA LYS A 76 13.36 8.21 -10.72
C LYS A 76 14.29 8.77 -11.78
N ASN A 77 13.74 9.43 -12.79
CA ASN A 77 14.57 10.06 -13.82
C ASN A 77 15.20 11.37 -13.30
N GLU A 78 16.10 11.96 -14.09
CA GLU A 78 16.82 13.19 -13.73
C GLU A 78 15.89 14.39 -13.50
N ASN A 79 14.71 14.37 -14.13
CA ASN A 79 13.66 15.39 -13.96
C ASN A 79 12.76 15.14 -12.74
N GLY A 80 13.02 14.07 -11.97
CA GLY A 80 12.24 13.71 -10.79
C GLY A 80 10.90 13.03 -11.09
N LEU A 81 10.65 12.61 -12.33
CA LEU A 81 9.48 11.80 -12.67
C LEU A 81 9.71 10.35 -12.23
N HIS A 82 8.61 9.71 -11.81
CA HIS A 82 8.57 8.35 -11.30
C HIS A 82 7.84 7.47 -12.32
N ASN A 83 8.56 6.58 -13.00
CA ASN A 83 7.92 5.56 -13.83
C ASN A 83 7.52 4.37 -12.95
N ASP A 84 6.46 3.67 -13.33
CA ASP A 84 5.96 2.46 -12.67
C ASP A 84 5.96 2.57 -11.13
N ASP A 85 5.39 3.66 -10.61
CA ASP A 85 5.31 3.96 -9.17
C ASP A 85 4.31 3.07 -8.44
N ILE A 86 4.59 1.76 -8.45
CA ILE A 86 3.76 0.70 -7.91
C ILE A 86 4.60 -0.33 -7.17
N SER A 87 4.12 -0.73 -6.00
CA SER A 87 4.66 -1.82 -5.20
C SER A 87 3.57 -2.76 -4.73
N VAL A 88 3.94 -4.01 -4.45
CA VAL A 88 3.08 -5.01 -3.83
C VAL A 88 3.69 -5.41 -2.50
N LEU A 89 2.92 -5.28 -1.43
CA LEU A 89 3.33 -5.60 -0.08
C LEU A 89 2.64 -6.90 0.34
N ILE A 90 3.45 -7.85 0.80
CA ILE A 90 3.00 -9.12 1.38
C ILE A 90 2.95 -8.95 2.89
N LEU A 91 1.78 -9.17 3.49
CA LEU A 91 1.60 -9.09 4.93
C LEU A 91 2.02 -10.41 5.58
N ALA A 92 2.69 -10.32 6.74
CA ALA A 92 3.10 -11.49 7.52
C ALA A 92 1.90 -12.30 8.02
N ASN A 93 0.78 -11.62 8.29
CA ASN A 93 -0.48 -12.21 8.72
C ASN A 93 -1.65 -11.76 7.85
N LYS A 94 -2.69 -12.60 7.78
CA LYS A 94 -3.91 -12.30 7.02
C LYS A 94 -4.78 -11.30 7.78
N VAL A 95 -5.23 -10.27 7.08
CA VAL A 95 -6.32 -9.39 7.50
C VAL A 95 -7.63 -10.16 7.55
N SER A 96 -8.36 -9.99 8.66
CA SER A 96 -9.72 -10.51 8.80
C SER A 96 -10.72 -9.52 8.19
N PHE A 97 -11.46 -9.97 7.18
CA PHE A 97 -12.47 -9.14 6.53
C PHE A 97 -13.70 -8.94 7.42
N SER A 98 -14.33 -7.77 7.28
CA SER A 98 -15.49 -7.35 8.06
C SER A 98 -16.28 -6.29 7.28
N ASN A 99 -17.38 -5.80 7.85
CA ASN A 99 -18.17 -4.73 7.23
C ASN A 99 -17.38 -3.42 7.00
N GLY A 100 -16.25 -3.22 7.69
CA GLY A 100 -15.38 -2.06 7.49
C GLY A 100 -14.03 -2.38 6.83
N ILE A 101 -13.75 -3.66 6.52
CA ILE A 101 -12.49 -4.09 5.93
C ILE A 101 -12.77 -5.09 4.82
N THR A 102 -12.68 -4.62 3.59
CA THR A 102 -12.86 -5.43 2.38
C THR A 102 -11.79 -5.09 1.35
N PRO A 103 -11.34 -6.07 0.54
CA PRO A 103 -10.41 -5.79 -0.54
C PRO A 103 -11.11 -5.08 -1.71
N VAL A 104 -10.35 -4.33 -2.50
CA VAL A 104 -10.79 -3.79 -3.79
C VAL A 104 -10.58 -4.81 -4.91
N CYS A 105 -11.38 -4.69 -5.98
CA CYS A 105 -11.23 -5.51 -7.16
C CYS A 105 -10.17 -4.94 -8.12
N ILE A 106 -9.44 -5.81 -8.80
CA ILE A 106 -8.54 -5.44 -9.90
C ILE A 106 -9.09 -6.01 -11.20
N ASP A 107 -9.09 -5.18 -12.23
CA ASP A 107 -9.45 -5.59 -13.58
C ASP A 107 -8.25 -6.14 -14.34
N TRP A 108 -7.84 -7.36 -14.01
CA TRP A 108 -6.71 -8.02 -14.64
C TRP A 108 -6.88 -8.28 -16.14
N ASN A 109 -8.13 -8.36 -16.60
CA ASN A 109 -8.46 -8.72 -17.97
C ASN A 109 -8.77 -7.50 -18.85
N SER A 110 -8.59 -6.28 -18.33
CA SER A 110 -8.94 -5.05 -19.03
C SER A 110 -10.38 -5.08 -19.57
N LYS A 111 -11.31 -5.62 -18.77
CA LYS A 111 -12.73 -5.71 -19.10
C LYS A 111 -13.37 -4.31 -19.15
N TYR A 112 -12.92 -3.40 -18.32
CA TYR A 112 -13.40 -2.05 -18.21
C TYR A 112 -12.38 -1.09 -18.83
N ASN A 113 -12.87 -0.19 -19.67
CA ASN A 113 -12.07 0.90 -20.23
C ASN A 113 -12.47 2.19 -19.54
N THR A 114 -11.50 2.94 -19.05
CA THR A 114 -11.70 4.31 -18.57
C THR A 114 -11.61 5.27 -19.74
N GLN A 115 -12.56 6.19 -19.82
CA GLN A 115 -12.62 7.24 -20.83
C GLN A 115 -12.40 8.61 -20.18
N ASP A 116 -12.03 9.59 -21.01
CA ASP A 116 -11.93 10.96 -20.54
C ASP A 116 -13.30 11.46 -20.06
N GLY A 117 -13.32 12.08 -18.88
CA GLY A 117 -14.55 12.49 -18.20
C GLY A 117 -15.19 11.44 -17.28
N ASP A 118 -14.69 10.20 -17.23
CA ASP A 118 -15.16 9.22 -16.25
C ASP A 118 -14.86 9.67 -14.81
N GLN A 119 -15.80 9.42 -13.91
CA GLN A 119 -15.66 9.80 -12.50
C GLN A 119 -14.99 8.68 -11.71
N GLY A 120 -13.86 9.01 -11.08
CA GLY A 120 -13.18 8.17 -10.09
C GLY A 120 -13.43 8.65 -8.66
N GLN A 121 -13.13 7.79 -7.68
CA GLN A 121 -13.14 8.13 -6.27
C GLN A 121 -11.76 7.93 -5.66
N VAL A 122 -11.32 8.90 -4.86
CA VAL A 122 -10.06 8.84 -4.13
C VAL A 122 -10.35 9.09 -2.65
N ASN A 123 -9.95 8.13 -1.79
CA ASN A 123 -10.16 8.22 -0.35
C ASN A 123 -8.81 8.11 0.36
N PHE A 124 -8.41 9.16 1.08
CA PHE A 124 -7.26 9.18 1.97
C PHE A 124 -7.44 10.30 2.99
N TYR A 125 -6.62 10.29 4.04
CA TYR A 125 -6.55 11.39 4.99
C TYR A 125 -5.92 12.61 4.32
N ASN A 126 -6.59 13.77 4.33
CA ASN A 126 -5.92 15.03 3.97
C ASN A 126 -4.72 15.21 4.93
N LEU A 127 -3.50 15.14 4.38
CA LEU A 127 -2.26 15.32 5.13
C LEU A 127 -2.02 16.80 5.40
#